data_AF-A0A2Z4MIP0-F1
#
_entry.id   AF-A0A2Z4MIP0-F1
#
_cell.length_a   1.000
_cell.length_b   1.000
_cell.length_c   1.000
_cell.angle_alpha   90.00
_cell.angle_beta   90.00
_cell.angle_gamma   90.00
#
_symmetry.space_group_name_H-M   'P 1'
#
loop_
_entity.id
_entity.type
_entity.pdbx_description
1 polymer ?
#
loop_
_entity_poly.entity_id
_entity_poly.type
_entity_poly.pdbx_seq_one_letter_code
_entity_poly.pdbx_strand_id
1 'polypeptide(L)' 'MVCEKSLRDGIIEPSILLFEANGYHGVTVEQIVKESEKSKGGFYHNFKSKDKLLCIIHDQFISYVLEKAQ' A
#
# COMPACT_ATOMS: atom_id res chain seq x y z
N MET A 1 -21.75 -6.85 2.40
CA MET A 1 -20.88 -7.52 1.41
C MET A 1 -19.45 -7.17 1.78
N VAL A 2 -18.78 -7.99 2.57
CA VAL A 2 -17.35 -7.80 2.83
C VAL A 2 -16.66 -8.36 1.59
N CYS A 3 -16.30 -7.48 0.65
CA CYS A 3 -15.42 -7.90 -0.44
C CYS A 3 -14.13 -8.38 0.20
N GLU A 4 -13.76 -9.62 -0.05
CA GLU A 4 -12.47 -10.17 0.32
C GLU A 4 -11.40 -9.28 -0.35
N LYS A 5 -10.85 -8.33 0.42
CA LYS A 5 -9.82 -7.41 -0.07
C LYS A 5 -8.68 -8.27 -0.58
N SER A 6 -8.22 -8.01 -1.80
CA SER A 6 -7.10 -8.77 -2.35
C SER A 6 -5.90 -8.65 -1.41
N LEU A 7 -4.99 -9.63 -1.41
CA LEU A 7 -3.76 -9.54 -0.61
C LEU A 7 -3.01 -8.22 -0.84
N ARG A 8 -3.12 -7.68 -2.05
CA ARG A 8 -2.61 -6.36 -2.44
C ARG A 8 -3.34 -5.22 -1.71
N ASP A 9 -4.67 -5.22 -1.70
CA ASP A 9 -5.47 -4.19 -1.02
C ASP A 9 -5.25 -4.21 0.49
N GLY A 10 -5.08 -5.40 1.08
CA GLY A 10 -4.77 -5.57 2.49
C GLY A 10 -3.39 -5.02 2.92
N ILE A 11 -2.50 -4.72 1.97
CA ILE A 11 -1.20 -4.07 2.24
C ILE A 11 -1.26 -2.58 1.89
N ILE A 12 -1.96 -2.20 0.82
CA ILE A 12 -2.02 -0.82 0.32
C ILE A 12 -2.63 0.12 1.36
N GLU A 13 -3.80 -0.21 1.91
CA GLU A 13 -4.50 0.67 2.84
C GLU A 13 -3.70 0.92 4.14
N PRO A 14 -3.17 -0.10 4.85
CA PRO A 14 -2.28 0.13 5.98
C PRO A 14 -1.04 0.95 5.63
N SER A 15 -0.50 0.78 4.42
CA SER A 15 0.68 1.54 3.97
C SER A 15 0.38 3.02 3.78
N ILE A 16 -0.79 3.36 3.21
CA ILE A 16 -1.24 4.75 3.07
C ILE A 16 -1.33 5.41 4.45
N LEU A 17 -1.98 4.75 5.41
CA LEU A 17 -2.13 5.28 6.78
C LEU A 17 -0.78 5.47 7.47
N LEU A 18 0.14 4.52 7.32
CA LEU A 18 1.49 4.64 7.88
C LEU A 18 2.27 5.79 7.24
N PHE A 19 2.19 5.96 5.92
CA PHE A 19 2.88 7.04 5.19
C PHE A 19 2.30 8.41 5.53
N GLU A 20 0.99 8.51 5.72
CA GLU A 20 0.32 9.74 6.16
C GLU A 20 0.80 10.15 7.57
N ALA A 21 0.83 9.20 8.51
CA ALA A 21 1.16 9.49 9.89
C ALA A 21 2.66 9.74 10.14
N ASN A 22 3.54 9.06 9.40
CA ASN A 22 4.97 9.01 9.73
C ASN A 22 5.90 9.48 8.58
N GLY A 23 5.33 9.81 7.42
CA GLY A 23 6.08 10.08 6.20
C GLY A 23 6.70 8.82 5.58
N TYR A 24 6.91 8.83 4.26
CA TYR A 24 7.46 7.68 3.53
C TYR A 24 8.77 7.15 4.11
N HIS A 25 9.72 8.03 4.42
CA HIS A 25 11.02 7.64 4.94
C HIS A 25 10.96 7.12 6.39
N GLY A 26 9.96 7.52 7.17
CA GLY A 26 9.77 7.08 8.56
C GLY A 26 9.14 5.68 8.71
N VAL A 27 8.70 5.07 7.61
CA VAL A 27 8.03 3.77 7.61
C VAL A 27 8.93 2.67 7.04
N THR A 28 9.01 1.54 7.72
CA THR A 28 9.74 0.34 7.27
C THR A 28 8.80 -0.72 6.68
N VAL A 29 9.35 -1.65 5.88
CA VAL A 29 8.58 -2.80 5.38
C VAL A 29 8.09 -3.66 6.55
N GLU A 30 8.90 -3.85 7.59
CA GLU A 30 8.52 -4.52 8.84
C GLU A 30 7.27 -3.92 9.49
N GLN A 31 7.18 -2.59 9.59
CA GLN A 31 5.99 -1.92 10.13
C GLN A 31 4.77 -2.16 9.24
N ILE A 32 4.93 -2.06 7.93
CA ILE A 32 3.83 -2.31 6.97
C ILE A 32 3.29 -3.73 7.11
N VAL A 33 4.16 -4.74 7.15
CA VAL A 33 3.71 -6.14 7.25
C VAL A 33 3.10 -6.46 8.60
N LYS A 34 3.59 -5.84 9.68
CA LYS A 34 2.98 -5.93 11.01
C LYS A 34 1.57 -5.34 11.02
N GLU A 35 1.41 -4.13 10.50
CA GLU A 35 0.12 -3.41 10.50
C GLU A 35 -0.91 -4.01 9.55
N SER A 36 -0.45 -4.62 8.45
CA SER A 36 -1.32 -5.32 7.49
C SER A 36 -1.66 -6.76 7.88
N GLU A 37 -1.16 -7.23 9.04
CA GLU A 37 -1.27 -8.64 9.47
C GLU A 37 -0.79 -9.63 8.40
N LYS A 38 0.25 -9.25 7.65
CA LYS A 38 0.85 -10.07 6.58
C LYS A 38 2.27 -10.50 6.95
N SER A 39 2.78 -11.47 6.20
CA SER A 39 4.18 -11.87 6.30
C SER A 39 5.06 -11.02 5.38
N LYS A 40 6.34 -10.92 5.72
CA LYS A 40 7.37 -10.33 4.84
C LYS A 40 7.41 -10.99 3.47
N GLY A 41 7.27 -12.32 3.41
CA GLY A 41 7.14 -13.06 2.15
C GLY A 41 5.88 -12.68 1.35
N GLY A 42 4.75 -12.50 2.03
CA GLY A 42 3.50 -12.03 1.42
C GLY A 42 3.62 -10.62 0.83
N PHE A 43 4.34 -9.72 1.50
CA PHE A 43 4.71 -8.43 0.94
C PHE A 43 5.54 -8.58 -0.34
N TYR A 44 6.67 -9.31 -0.27
CA TYR A 44 7.58 -9.43 -1.41
C TYR A 44 7.03 -10.25 -2.59
N HIS A 45 6.00 -11.06 -2.35
CA HIS A 45 5.22 -11.68 -3.41
C HIS A 45 4.44 -10.65 -4.24
N ASN A 46 3.87 -9.63 -3.59
CA ASN A 46 3.05 -8.60 -4.23
C ASN A 46 3.86 -7.38 -4.69
N PHE A 47 4.89 -6.98 -3.94
CA PHE A 47 5.64 -5.74 -4.12
C PHE A 47 7.15 -5.98 -4.01
N LYS A 48 7.92 -5.56 -5.01
CA LYS A 48 9.38 -5.76 -5.01
C LYS A 48 10.13 -4.91 -3.99
N SER A 49 9.58 -3.76 -3.63
CA SER A 49 10.17 -2.83 -2.65
C SER A 49 9.11 -1.88 -2.08
N LYS A 50 9.47 -1.14 -1.03
CA LYS A 50 8.67 -0.04 -0.48
C LYS A 50 8.45 1.06 -1.54
N ASP A 51 9.46 1.34 -2.38
CA ASP A 51 9.33 2.32 -3.47
C ASP A 51 8.32 1.85 -4.51
N LYS A 52 8.36 0.55 -4.87
CA LYS A 52 7.43 0.03 -5.88
C LYS A 52 5.98 0.03 -5.38
N LEU A 53 5.78 -0.25 -4.10
CA LEU A 53 4.49 -0.07 -3.44
C LEU A 53 4.03 1.39 -3.52
N LEU A 54 4.90 2.35 -3.17
CA LEU A 54 4.58 3.77 -3.25
C LEU A 54 4.20 4.21 -4.67
N CYS A 55 4.94 3.76 -5.69
CA CYS A 55 4.59 4.05 -7.09
C CYS A 55 3.20 3.54 -7.44
N ILE A 56 2.85 2.31 -7.05
CA ILE A 56 1.53 1.74 -7.33
C ILE A 56 0.41 2.55 -6.65
N ILE A 57 0.62 2.97 -5.40
CA ILE A 57 -0.32 3.82 -4.68
C ILE A 57 -0.53 5.14 -5.43
N HIS A 58 0.56 5.79 -5.87
CA HIS A 58 0.46 7.03 -6.64
C HIS A 58 -0.19 6.84 -8.00
N ASP A 59 0.14 5.76 -8.73
CA ASP A 59 -0.47 5.45 -10.01
C ASP A 59 -1.99 5.32 -9.87
N GLN A 60 -2.46 4.58 -8.84
CA GLN A 60 -3.89 4.44 -8.55
C GLN A 60 -4.56 5.77 -8.21
N PHE A 61 -3.92 6.59 -7.38
CA PHE A 61 -4.44 7.90 -7.00
C PHE A 61 -4.53 8.85 -8.20
N ILE A 62 -3.47 8.94 -9.00
CA ILE A 62 -3.41 9.79 -10.18
C ILE A 62 -4.46 9.35 -11.20
N SER A 63 -4.57 8.05 -11.49
CA SER A 63 -5.61 7.51 -12.38
C SER A 63 -7.01 7.89 -11.90
N TYR A 64 -7.31 7.69 -10.61
CA TYR A 64 -8.60 8.08 -10.04
C TYR A 64 -8.89 9.58 -10.20
N VAL A 65 -7.92 10.43 -9.88
CA VAL A 65 -8.09 11.89 -10.00
C VAL A 65 -8.32 12.30 -11.45
N LEU A 66 -7.57 11.73 -12.40
CA LEU A 66 -7.72 12.01 -13.83
C LEU A 66 -9.09 11.57 -14.37
N GLU A 67 -9.60 10.41 -13.93
CA GLU A 67 -10.94 9.93 -14.29
C GLU A 67 -12.06 10.82 -13.74
N LYS A 68 -11.88 11.40 -12.54
CA LYS A 68 -12.87 12.28 -11.90
C LYS A 68 -12.80 13.74 -12.35
N ALA A 69 -11.73 14.12 -13.04
CA ALA A 69 -11.56 15.47 -13.58
C ALA A 69 -12.27 15.68 -14.93
N GLN A 70 -12.79 14.62 -15.54
CA GLN A 70 -13.68 14.63 -16.72
C GLN A 70 -15.15 14.73 -16.29
#